data_AF-A0A2A9GXD7-F1
#
_entry.id   AF-A0A2A9GXD7-F1
#
_cell.length_a   1.000
_cell.length_b   1.000
_cell.length_c   1.000
_cell.angle_alpha   90.00
_cell.angle_beta   90.00
_cell.angle_gamma   90.00
#
_symmetry.space_group_name_H-M   'P 1'
#
loop_
_entity.id
_entity.type
_entity.pdbx_description
1 polymer ?
#
loop_
_entity_poly.entity_id
_entity_poly.type
_entity_poly.pdbx_seq_one_letter_code
_entity_poly.pdbx_strand_id
1 'polypeptide(L)'
;MSLHLAMNGSTLGVPDTWSGADRPDFDAATFAALEQGPLPDLNDLVVTISLAQLLRAEYMAPDAELGRALPVDQVAAAHRALAASVARHGLRLELPWHDLPTFEAYRLAHGHQGWTGRRALVAEFFGPLMDQLQTLENERFINALRRAASNAG
;
A
#
# COMPACT_ATOMS: atom_id res chain seq x y z
N MET A 1 -6.60 26.02 -40.69
CA MET A 1 -7.97 26.56 -40.53
C MET A 1 -8.55 25.91 -39.29
N SER A 2 -8.80 26.72 -38.27
CA SER A 2 -9.21 26.33 -36.93
C SER A 2 -10.64 25.79 -36.86
N LEU A 3 -10.91 24.97 -35.85
CA LEU A 3 -12.09 25.18 -35.01
C LEU A 3 -11.71 24.84 -33.56
N HIS A 4 -11.51 25.92 -32.80
CA HIS A 4 -11.49 25.93 -31.35
C HIS A 4 -12.88 25.57 -30.83
N LEU A 5 -12.95 24.69 -29.84
CA LEU A 5 -13.97 24.76 -28.81
C LEU A 5 -13.26 25.02 -27.48
N ALA A 6 -13.19 26.29 -27.11
CA ALA A 6 -12.90 26.69 -25.76
C ALA A 6 -14.17 26.49 -24.93
N MET A 7 -14.10 25.66 -23.89
CA MET A 7 -15.00 25.78 -22.75
C MET A 7 -14.14 26.03 -21.51
N ASN A 8 -13.98 27.31 -21.19
CA ASN A 8 -13.63 27.74 -19.85
C ASN A 8 -14.82 27.43 -18.94
N GLY A 9 -14.56 26.69 -17.86
CA GLY A 9 -15.52 26.41 -16.81
C GLY A 9 -14.80 26.21 -15.49
N SER A 10 -14.25 27.28 -14.94
CA SER A 10 -13.82 27.33 -13.54
C SER A 10 -15.04 27.11 -12.65
N THR A 11 -15.16 25.93 -12.04
CA THR A 11 -16.10 25.68 -10.94
C THR A 11 -15.38 24.91 -9.84
N LEU A 12 -15.11 25.62 -8.75
CA LEU A 12 -14.76 25.13 -7.41
C LEU A 12 -13.51 24.23 -7.35
N GLY A 13 -12.41 24.81 -6.85
CA GLY A 13 -11.14 24.13 -6.64
C GLY A 13 -11.24 22.98 -5.61
N VAL A 14 -11.66 21.82 -6.08
CA VAL A 14 -11.19 20.54 -5.56
C VAL A 14 -9.91 20.27 -6.35
N PRO A 15 -8.73 20.22 -5.72
CA PRO A 15 -7.52 19.81 -6.44
C PRO A 15 -7.73 18.39 -6.96
N ASP A 16 -7.57 18.18 -8.27
CA ASP A 16 -7.54 16.87 -8.95
C ASP A 16 -6.31 16.02 -8.57
N THR A 17 -5.92 16.03 -7.30
CA THR A 17 -4.77 15.30 -6.75
C THR A 17 -5.07 13.84 -6.43
N TRP A 18 -6.27 13.35 -6.78
CA TRP A 18 -6.57 11.92 -6.64
C TRP A 18 -6.00 11.07 -7.79
N SER A 19 -5.33 11.69 -8.77
CA SER A 19 -4.65 10.98 -9.86
C SER A 19 -3.15 10.74 -9.54
N GLY A 20 -2.86 9.67 -8.80
CA GLY A 20 -1.61 8.89 -8.86
C GLY A 20 -0.25 9.55 -8.57
N ALA A 21 -0.18 10.87 -8.37
CA ALA A 21 1.09 11.62 -8.25
C ALA A 21 1.74 11.54 -6.86
N ASP A 22 0.99 11.11 -5.83
CA ASP A 22 1.48 10.99 -4.45
C ASP A 22 1.81 9.55 -4.03
N ARG A 23 1.76 8.58 -4.96
CA ARG A 23 2.17 7.21 -4.64
C ARG A 23 3.69 7.09 -4.82
N PRO A 24 4.46 6.73 -3.79
CA PRO A 24 5.90 6.57 -3.93
C PRO A 24 6.19 5.49 -4.99
N ASP A 25 7.16 5.76 -5.88
CA ASP A 25 7.68 4.70 -6.75
C ASP A 25 8.48 3.74 -5.87
N PHE A 26 7.96 2.51 -5.77
CA PHE A 26 8.50 1.48 -4.92
C PHE A 26 9.63 0.77 -5.66
N ASP A 27 10.82 1.37 -5.57
CA ASP A 27 12.08 0.80 -6.02
C ASP A 27 12.96 0.34 -4.83
N ALA A 28 14.12 -0.23 -5.13
CA ALA A 28 15.05 -0.72 -4.12
C ALA A 28 15.53 0.37 -3.14
N ALA A 29 15.70 1.61 -3.60
CA ALA A 29 16.14 2.71 -2.75
C ALA A 29 15.01 3.15 -1.80
N THR A 30 13.78 3.23 -2.31
CA THR A 30 12.57 3.52 -1.53
C THR A 30 12.35 2.46 -0.44
N PHE A 31 12.50 1.18 -0.74
CA PHE A 31 12.38 0.12 0.29
C PHE A 31 13.45 0.25 1.37
N ALA A 32 14.70 0.47 0.98
CA ALA A 32 15.80 0.65 1.93
C ALA A 32 15.57 1.87 2.83
N ALA A 33 15.06 2.98 2.29
CA ALA A 33 14.71 4.15 3.08
C ALA A 33 13.57 3.87 4.08
N LEU A 34 12.53 3.15 3.64
CA LEU A 34 11.39 2.77 4.48
C LEU A 34 11.74 1.82 5.62
N GLU A 35 12.76 0.97 5.44
CA GLU A 35 13.33 0.17 6.52
C GLU A 35 13.96 1.05 7.62
N GLN A 36 14.54 2.21 7.26
CA GLN A 36 15.17 3.12 8.22
C GLN A 36 14.19 4.08 8.90
N GLY A 37 13.07 4.40 8.26
CA GLY A 37 12.07 5.28 8.83
C GLY A 37 11.04 5.80 7.82
N PRO A 38 10.18 6.73 8.25
CA PRO A 38 9.23 7.38 7.36
C PRO A 38 9.95 8.16 6.25
N LEU A 39 9.39 8.15 5.04
CA LEU A 39 9.86 9.02 3.97
C LEU A 39 9.54 10.48 4.30
N PRO A 40 10.47 11.42 4.05
CA PRO A 40 10.22 12.84 4.30
C PRO A 40 9.05 13.33 3.45
N ASP A 41 8.29 14.28 3.99
CA ASP A 41 7.17 14.96 3.33
C ASP A 41 5.99 14.06 2.92
N LEU A 42 6.04 12.75 3.21
CA LEU A 42 4.97 11.80 2.96
C LEU A 42 4.28 11.37 4.26
N ASN A 43 2.99 11.09 4.17
CA ASN A 43 2.25 10.52 5.29
C ASN A 43 2.60 9.04 5.45
N ASP A 44 3.35 8.71 6.51
CA ASP A 44 3.83 7.35 6.80
C ASP A 44 2.72 6.28 6.77
N LEU A 45 1.49 6.61 7.21
CA LEU A 45 0.38 5.66 7.19
C LEU A 45 -0.11 5.40 5.76
N VAL A 46 -0.21 6.43 4.94
CA VAL A 46 -0.60 6.30 3.52
C VAL A 46 0.44 5.50 2.75
N VAL A 47 1.73 5.73 3.05
CA VAL A 47 2.83 4.95 2.47
C VAL A 47 2.76 3.49 2.93
N THR A 48 2.50 3.24 4.21
CA THR A 48 2.33 1.87 4.75
C THR A 48 1.16 1.15 4.09
N ILE A 49 0.01 1.80 3.93
CA ILE A 49 -1.15 1.25 3.21
C ILE A 49 -0.77 0.92 1.76
N SER A 50 -0.10 1.85 1.08
CA SER A 50 0.31 1.69 -0.33
C SER A 50 1.28 0.52 -0.50
N LEU A 51 2.19 0.31 0.45
CA LEU A 51 3.14 -0.78 0.48
C LEU A 51 2.47 -2.13 0.81
N ALA A 52 1.51 -2.15 1.74
CA ALA A 52 0.71 -3.34 2.04
C ALA A 52 -0.09 -3.79 0.81
N GLN A 53 -0.70 -2.85 0.09
CA GLN A 53 -1.41 -3.12 -1.16
C GLN A 53 -0.48 -3.63 -2.25
N LEU A 54 0.72 -3.06 -2.39
CA LEU A 54 1.73 -3.52 -3.35
C LEU A 54 2.09 -4.98 -3.09
N LEU A 55 2.52 -5.33 -1.88
CA LEU A 55 2.89 -6.71 -1.55
C LEU A 55 1.72 -7.68 -1.66
N ARG A 56 0.51 -7.25 -1.28
CA ARG A 56 -0.70 -8.05 -1.49
C ARG A 56 -0.91 -8.34 -2.98
N ALA A 57 -0.75 -7.35 -3.85
CA ALA A 57 -0.86 -7.52 -5.30
C ALA A 57 0.22 -8.45 -5.86
N GLU A 58 1.47 -8.31 -5.42
CA GLU A 58 2.59 -9.20 -5.79
C GLU A 58 2.31 -10.66 -5.39
N TYR A 59 1.81 -10.89 -4.17
CA TYR A 59 1.45 -12.25 -3.76
C TYR A 59 0.16 -12.75 -4.42
N MET A 60 -0.73 -11.86 -4.91
CA MET A 60 -1.93 -12.25 -5.64
C MET A 60 -1.60 -12.57 -7.09
N ALA A 61 -1.19 -11.60 -7.90
CA ALA A 61 -0.95 -11.76 -9.33
C ALA A 61 0.13 -10.76 -9.81
N PRO A 62 1.42 -11.10 -9.72
CA PRO A 62 2.54 -10.18 -9.94
C PRO A 62 2.45 -9.41 -11.27
N ASP A 63 2.03 -10.08 -12.35
CA ASP A 63 2.01 -9.49 -13.69
C ASP A 63 0.69 -8.81 -14.06
N ALA A 64 -0.40 -9.12 -13.35
CA ALA A 64 -1.75 -8.75 -13.78
C ALA A 64 -2.25 -7.43 -13.21
N GLU A 65 -1.88 -7.10 -11.96
CA GLU A 65 -2.41 -5.92 -11.26
C GLU A 65 -1.53 -4.67 -11.40
N LEU A 66 -0.21 -4.82 -11.58
CA LEU A 66 0.74 -3.70 -11.57
C LEU A 66 1.35 -3.40 -12.94
N GLY A 67 1.08 -4.23 -13.95
CA GLY A 67 1.69 -4.11 -15.29
C GLY A 67 3.21 -4.39 -15.30
N ARG A 68 3.80 -4.73 -14.15
CA ARG A 68 5.15 -5.25 -13.94
C ARG A 68 5.19 -6.03 -12.63
N ALA A 69 5.92 -7.14 -12.59
CA ALA A 69 6.24 -7.84 -11.35
C ALA A 69 7.47 -7.25 -10.67
N LEU A 70 7.48 -7.19 -9.34
CA LEU A 70 8.71 -6.93 -8.61
C LEU A 70 9.68 -8.12 -8.75
N PRO A 71 10.99 -7.84 -8.98
CA PRO A 71 12.03 -8.85 -8.82
C PRO A 71 11.99 -9.49 -7.42
N VAL A 72 12.41 -10.75 -7.31
CA VAL A 72 12.36 -11.51 -6.03
C VAL A 72 13.08 -10.79 -4.89
N ASP A 73 14.24 -10.19 -5.18
CA ASP A 73 15.02 -9.39 -4.24
C ASP A 73 14.28 -8.12 -3.79
N GLN A 74 13.51 -7.51 -4.70
CA GLN A 74 12.66 -6.36 -4.36
C GLN A 74 11.43 -6.76 -3.55
N VAL A 75 10.86 -7.95 -3.76
CA VAL A 75 9.78 -8.47 -2.90
C VAL A 75 10.28 -8.67 -1.47
N ALA A 76 11.48 -9.23 -1.32
CA ALA A 76 12.11 -9.38 0.00
C ALA A 76 12.39 -8.03 0.68
N ALA A 77 12.88 -7.05 -0.06
CA ALA A 77 13.08 -5.69 0.44
C ALA A 77 11.75 -5.01 0.83
N ALA A 78 10.72 -5.12 -0.02
CA ALA A 78 9.38 -4.63 0.26
C ALA A 78 8.80 -5.26 1.53
N HIS A 79 9.04 -6.56 1.76
CA HIS A 79 8.58 -7.26 2.95
C HIS A 79 9.18 -6.68 4.23
N ARG A 80 10.50 -6.46 4.25
CA ARG A 80 11.17 -5.82 5.40
C ARG A 80 10.72 -4.38 5.61
N ALA A 81 10.60 -3.62 4.52
CA ALA A 81 10.07 -2.26 4.56
C ALA A 81 8.65 -2.22 5.14
N LEU A 82 7.78 -3.17 4.78
CA LEU A 82 6.42 -3.26 5.29
C LEU A 82 6.42 -3.60 6.77
N ALA A 83 7.19 -4.60 7.20
CA ALA A 83 7.31 -4.96 8.61
C ALA A 83 7.78 -3.77 9.46
N ALA A 84 8.80 -3.04 9.00
CA ALA A 84 9.28 -1.83 9.67
C ALA A 84 8.21 -0.73 9.73
N SER A 85 7.49 -0.51 8.63
CA SER A 85 6.47 0.56 8.55
C SER A 85 5.23 0.27 9.39
N VAL A 86 4.75 -0.97 9.36
CA VAL A 86 3.64 -1.44 10.20
C VAL A 86 3.99 -1.33 11.69
N ALA A 87 5.22 -1.65 12.08
CA ALA A 87 5.69 -1.51 13.46
C ALA A 87 5.67 -0.06 13.96
N ARG A 88 5.95 0.94 13.10
CA ARG A 88 5.85 2.37 13.46
C ARG A 88 4.43 2.81 13.81
N HIS A 89 3.43 2.07 13.35
CA HIS A 89 2.03 2.30 13.69
C HIS A 89 1.53 1.43 14.85
N GLY A 90 2.42 0.72 15.54
CA GLY A 90 2.07 -0.15 16.68
C GLY A 90 1.40 -1.46 16.27
N LEU A 91 1.43 -1.80 14.99
CA LEU A 91 0.89 -3.04 14.44
C LEU A 91 2.02 -4.07 14.24
N ARG A 92 1.66 -5.31 13.93
CA ARG A 92 2.61 -6.38 13.57
C ARG A 92 2.13 -7.14 12.34
N LEU A 93 3.07 -7.47 11.46
CA LEU A 93 2.86 -8.38 10.34
C LEU A 93 3.87 -9.51 10.45
N GLU A 94 3.39 -10.71 10.75
CA GLU A 94 4.21 -11.92 10.84
C GLU A 94 3.81 -12.86 9.71
N LEU A 95 4.48 -12.74 8.56
CA LEU A 95 4.33 -13.69 7.47
C LEU A 95 5.30 -14.86 7.67
N PRO A 96 4.87 -16.11 7.40
CA PRO A 96 5.75 -17.28 7.44
C PRO A 96 6.66 -17.40 6.21
N TRP A 97 6.66 -16.41 5.32
CA TRP A 97 7.52 -16.29 4.14
C TRP A 97 8.11 -14.89 4.05
N HIS A 98 9.16 -14.73 3.24
CA HIS A 98 9.82 -13.43 3.06
C HIS A 98 9.96 -13.00 1.60
N ASP A 99 9.67 -13.89 0.63
CA ASP A 99 9.74 -13.62 -0.80
C ASP A 99 8.76 -14.53 -1.58
N LEU A 100 8.71 -14.37 -2.91
CA LEU A 100 7.85 -15.19 -3.77
C LEU A 100 8.19 -16.70 -3.73
N PRO A 101 9.47 -17.13 -3.84
CA PRO A 101 9.81 -18.55 -3.73
C PRO A 101 9.39 -19.21 -2.41
N THR A 102 9.65 -18.54 -1.28
CA THR A 102 9.27 -19.05 0.05
C THR A 102 7.76 -19.03 0.27
N PHE A 103 7.06 -18.04 -0.29
CA PHE A 103 5.60 -18.02 -0.34
C PHE A 103 5.05 -19.23 -1.10
N GLU A 104 5.55 -19.53 -2.30
CA GLU A 104 5.09 -20.69 -3.07
C GLU A 104 5.35 -22.01 -2.34
N ALA A 105 6.54 -22.15 -1.72
CA ALA A 105 6.88 -23.32 -0.92
C ALA A 105 5.92 -23.49 0.26
N TYR A 106 5.66 -22.41 1.01
CA TYR A 106 4.73 -22.42 2.14
C TYR A 106 3.30 -22.78 1.69
N ARG A 107 2.82 -22.13 0.62
CA ARG A 107 1.48 -22.32 0.06
C ARG A 107 1.25 -23.78 -0.34
N LEU A 108 2.21 -24.40 -1.03
CA LEU A 108 2.12 -25.79 -1.45
C LEU A 108 2.18 -26.76 -0.26
N ALA A 109 3.07 -26.51 0.70
CA ALA A 109 3.21 -27.34 1.90
C ALA A 109 1.93 -27.36 2.77
N HIS A 110 1.17 -26.27 2.77
CA HIS A 110 -0.06 -26.14 3.56
C HIS A 110 -1.34 -26.38 2.73
N GLY A 111 -1.23 -26.97 1.54
CA GLY A 111 -2.39 -27.42 0.76
C GLY A 111 -3.21 -26.31 0.10
N HIS A 112 -2.70 -25.08 0.02
CA HIS A 112 -3.38 -23.95 -0.62
C HIS A 112 -3.24 -24.02 -2.15
N GLN A 113 -3.90 -24.97 -2.80
CA GLN A 113 -3.78 -25.21 -4.24
C GLN A 113 -4.58 -24.22 -5.11
N GLY A 114 -4.05 -23.96 -6.31
CA GLY A 114 -4.69 -23.11 -7.32
C GLY A 114 -4.93 -21.65 -6.88
N TRP A 115 -5.70 -20.93 -7.70
CA TRP A 115 -6.03 -19.52 -7.47
C TRP A 115 -6.79 -19.28 -6.16
N THR A 116 -7.78 -20.13 -5.85
CA THR A 116 -8.60 -19.98 -4.65
C THR A 116 -7.77 -20.18 -3.38
N GLY A 117 -6.88 -21.18 -3.35
CA GLY A 117 -6.00 -21.42 -2.21
C GLY A 117 -5.01 -20.27 -2.02
N ARG A 118 -4.42 -19.77 -3.11
CA ARG A 118 -3.55 -18.58 -3.10
C ARG A 118 -4.28 -17.37 -2.52
N ARG A 119 -5.47 -17.05 -3.03
CA ARG A 119 -6.28 -15.91 -2.55
C ARG A 119 -6.65 -16.05 -1.07
N ALA A 120 -7.01 -17.25 -0.64
CA ALA A 120 -7.33 -17.53 0.76
C ALA A 120 -6.12 -17.27 1.66
N LEU A 121 -4.94 -17.79 1.28
CA LEU A 121 -3.70 -17.60 2.04
C LEU A 121 -3.31 -16.12 2.11
N VAL A 122 -3.38 -15.38 1.01
CA VAL A 122 -3.07 -13.94 1.03
C VAL A 122 -4.07 -13.19 1.91
N ALA A 123 -5.37 -13.50 1.83
CA ALA A 123 -6.40 -12.84 2.63
C ALA A 123 -6.28 -13.15 4.13
N GLU A 124 -5.82 -14.35 4.50
CA GLU A 124 -5.59 -14.74 5.89
C GLU A 124 -4.62 -13.81 6.61
N PHE A 125 -3.53 -13.42 5.94
CA PHE A 125 -2.50 -12.56 6.56
C PHE A 125 -2.69 -11.08 6.25
N PHE A 126 -3.02 -10.72 5.00
CA PHE A 126 -3.17 -9.31 4.61
C PHE A 126 -4.53 -8.74 4.96
N GLY A 127 -5.59 -9.54 5.08
CA GLY A 127 -6.93 -9.06 5.44
C GLY A 127 -6.93 -8.31 6.78
N PRO A 128 -6.52 -8.96 7.89
CA PRO A 128 -6.46 -8.30 9.20
C PRO A 128 -5.57 -7.06 9.23
N LEU A 129 -4.42 -7.09 8.54
CA LEU A 129 -3.54 -5.94 8.44
C LEU A 129 -4.23 -4.77 7.74
N MET A 130 -4.89 -5.03 6.61
CA MET A 130 -5.58 -3.99 5.83
C MET A 130 -6.73 -3.37 6.64
N ASP A 131 -7.50 -4.17 7.37
CA ASP A 131 -8.57 -3.68 8.24
C ASP A 131 -8.02 -2.76 9.34
N GLN A 132 -6.92 -3.17 10.00
CA GLN A 132 -6.27 -2.36 11.04
C GLN A 132 -5.73 -1.03 10.49
N LEU A 133 -5.08 -1.06 9.33
CA LEU A 133 -4.57 0.15 8.68
C LEU A 133 -5.71 1.10 8.28
N GLN A 134 -6.83 0.56 7.78
CA GLN A 134 -8.01 1.35 7.45
C GLN A 134 -8.66 1.98 8.70
N THR A 135 -8.71 1.25 9.82
CA THR A 135 -9.17 1.81 11.09
C THR A 135 -8.30 3.01 11.52
N LEU A 136 -6.97 2.86 11.48
CA LEU A 136 -6.04 3.95 11.82
C LEU A 136 -6.22 5.18 10.91
N GLU A 137 -6.45 4.96 9.62
CA GLU A 137 -6.68 6.04 8.65
C GLU A 137 -7.97 6.80 8.97
N ASN A 138 -9.06 6.05 9.20
CA ASN A 138 -10.35 6.62 9.56
C ASN A 138 -10.28 7.43 10.86
N GLU A 139 -9.59 6.92 11.89
CA GLU A 139 -9.39 7.62 13.16
C GLU A 139 -8.62 8.94 12.96
N ARG A 140 -7.56 8.93 12.15
CA ARG A 140 -6.82 10.16 11.81
C ARG A 140 -7.70 11.17 11.09
N PHE A 141 -8.50 10.72 10.13
CA PHE A 141 -9.43 11.57 9.39
C PHE A 141 -10.46 12.24 10.32
N ILE A 142 -11.12 11.46 11.19
CA ILE A 142 -12.10 11.98 12.17
C ILE A 142 -11.44 12.99 13.12
N ASN A 143 -10.23 12.70 13.60
CA ASN A 143 -9.49 13.60 14.48
C ASN A 143 -9.10 14.92 13.80
N ALA A 144 -8.73 14.87 12.51
CA ALA A 144 -8.46 16.07 11.73
C ALA A 144 -9.71 16.95 11.57
N LEU A 145 -10.85 16.35 11.25
CA LEU A 145 -12.14 17.07 11.17
C LEU A 145 -12.52 17.72 12.50
N ARG A 146 -12.34 17.00 13.62
CA ARG A 146 -12.61 17.54 14.96
C ARG A 146 -11.76 18.77 15.26
N ARG A 147 -10.46 18.73 14.96
CA ARG A 147 -9.54 19.86 15.19
C ARG A 147 -9.92 21.07 14.34
N ALA A 148 -10.29 20.86 13.08
CA ALA A 148 -10.75 21.94 12.20
C ALA A 148 -12.03 22.60 12.73
N ALA A 149 -12.99 21.80 13.21
CA ALA A 149 -14.23 22.32 13.80
C ALA A 149 -13.98 23.10 15.11
N SER A 150 -13.05 22.65 15.96
CA SER A 150 -12.70 23.33 17.21
C SER A 150 -11.94 24.66 17.00
N ASN A 151 -11.26 24.85 15.88
CA ASN A 151 -10.54 26.09 15.57
C ASN A 151 -11.42 27.15 14.87
N ALA A 152 -12.66 26.80 14.51
CA ALA A 152 -13.58 27.65 13.77
C ALA A 152 -14.66 28.33 14.64
N GLY A 153 -14.68 28.04 15.95
CA GLY A 153 -15.60 28.65 16.93
C GLY A 153 -14.84 29.45 17.97
#